data_AF-A0A656QJ40-F1
#
_entry.id   AF-A0A656QJ40-F1
#
_cell.length_a   1.000
_cell.length_b   1.000
_cell.length_c   1.000
_cell.angle_alpha   90.00
_cell.angle_beta   90.00
_cell.angle_gamma   90.00
#
_symmetry.space_group_name_H-M   'P 1'
#
loop_
_entity.id
_entity.type
_entity.pdbx_description
1 polymer ?
#
loop_
_entity_poly.entity_id
_entity_poly.type
_entity_poly.pdbx_seq_one_letter_code
_entity_poly.pdbx_strand_id
1 'polypeptide(L)'
;MKLQPQQLSFFQFCELARIEPLTNHGRAAEVFFHGASLRFVDAIGIAGLMQAHKREVNNALYARSGDAPEFMSDRALPAAVALAEYPDMRIKFPHASQLVDAAGTSATPEIGPASQLRAVATPALLAELHMRGALTSLHHAVGAVYDHLERAGHLDAGSPLLAYRMFRLRRFEAELSGAPGAEAIARRWEDRVGSLEVGAR
;
A
#
# COMPACT_ATOMS: atom_id res chain seq x y z
N MET A 1 -17.43 -8.31 -11.68
CA MET A 1 -17.26 -8.41 -10.21
C MET A 1 -16.56 -7.15 -9.75
N LYS A 2 -17.09 -6.38 -8.79
CA LYS A 2 -16.41 -5.16 -8.30
C LYS A 2 -15.30 -5.57 -7.32
N LEU A 3 -14.07 -5.11 -7.56
CA LEU A 3 -12.92 -5.36 -6.67
C LEU A 3 -13.21 -4.78 -5.27
N GLN A 4 -12.88 -5.53 -4.23
CA GLN A 4 -13.00 -5.10 -2.85
C GLN A 4 -11.71 -4.41 -2.37
N PRO A 5 -11.78 -3.51 -1.36
CA PRO A 5 -10.64 -2.76 -0.84
C PRO A 5 -9.40 -3.61 -0.57
N GLN A 6 -9.55 -4.74 0.12
CA GLN A 6 -8.44 -5.62 0.49
C GLN A 6 -7.77 -6.33 -0.70
N GLN A 7 -8.40 -6.31 -1.88
CA GLN A 7 -7.88 -6.90 -3.11
C GLN A 7 -7.04 -5.91 -3.92
N LEU A 8 -6.88 -4.68 -3.43
CA LEU A 8 -6.14 -3.60 -4.06
C LEU A 8 -4.90 -3.28 -3.23
N SER A 9 -3.85 -2.78 -3.86
CA SER A 9 -2.83 -2.07 -3.10
C SER A 9 -3.42 -0.80 -2.49
N PHE A 10 -2.81 -0.26 -1.45
CA PHE A 10 -3.23 0.99 -0.82
C PHE A 10 -3.29 2.13 -1.83
N PHE A 11 -2.36 2.15 -2.80
CA PHE A 11 -2.39 3.09 -3.91
C PHE A 11 -3.69 2.99 -4.72
N GLN A 12 -4.02 1.79 -5.19
CA GLN A 12 -5.21 1.53 -6.00
C GLN A 12 -6.48 1.79 -5.20
N PHE A 13 -6.46 1.50 -3.90
CA PHE A 13 -7.52 1.87 -2.98
C PHE A 13 -7.71 3.39 -2.94
N CYS A 14 -6.64 4.18 -2.82
CA CYS A 14 -6.71 5.65 -2.77
C CYS A 14 -7.23 6.28 -4.05
N GLU A 15 -7.04 5.67 -5.22
CA GLU A 15 -7.63 6.16 -6.48
C GLU A 15 -9.16 6.05 -6.50
N LEU A 16 -9.72 5.15 -5.70
CA LEU A 16 -11.14 4.80 -5.68
C LEU A 16 -11.84 5.20 -4.38
N ALA A 17 -11.05 5.53 -3.37
CA ALA A 17 -11.51 5.92 -2.04
C ALA A 17 -11.48 7.43 -1.87
N ARG A 18 -12.41 7.92 -1.04
CA ARG A 18 -12.53 9.32 -0.67
C ARG A 18 -12.73 9.40 0.83
N ILE A 19 -12.14 10.42 1.44
CA ILE A 19 -12.27 10.67 2.88
C ILE A 19 -12.97 12.02 3.09
N GLU A 20 -13.97 12.03 3.96
CA GLU A 20 -14.72 13.23 4.35
C GLU A 20 -14.48 13.52 5.84
N PRO A 21 -13.93 14.69 6.21
CA PRO A 21 -13.85 15.11 7.60
C PRO A 21 -15.23 15.26 8.24
N LEU A 22 -15.34 14.89 9.52
CA LEU A 22 -16.57 15.01 10.30
C LEU A 22 -16.38 16.05 11.42
N THR A 23 -17.38 16.89 11.64
CA THR A 23 -17.30 17.97 12.64
C THR A 23 -17.92 17.63 14.00
N ASN A 24 -18.75 16.58 14.12
CA ASN A 24 -19.52 16.31 15.35
C ASN A 24 -19.77 14.80 15.65
N HIS A 25 -18.88 13.90 15.24
CA HIS A 25 -19.18 12.46 15.21
C HIS A 25 -18.33 11.55 16.11
N GLY A 26 -17.57 12.10 17.06
CA GLY A 26 -16.66 11.32 17.93
C GLY A 26 -15.51 10.62 17.19
N ARG A 27 -15.42 10.84 15.87
CA ARG A 27 -14.44 10.30 14.91
C ARG A 27 -14.01 11.44 14.00
N ALA A 28 -12.80 11.33 13.44
CA ALA A 28 -12.22 12.41 12.65
C ALA A 28 -12.80 12.50 11.23
N ALA A 29 -13.08 11.36 10.60
CA ALA A 29 -13.57 11.32 9.23
C ALA A 29 -14.34 10.03 8.90
N GLU A 30 -15.02 10.04 7.76
CA GLU A 30 -15.62 8.86 7.12
C GLU A 30 -14.94 8.56 5.79
N VAL A 31 -14.69 7.27 5.52
CA VAL A 31 -14.10 6.83 4.26
C VAL A 31 -15.18 6.18 3.40
N PHE A 32 -15.21 6.57 2.13
CA PHE A 32 -16.09 6.03 1.09
C PHE A 32 -15.24 5.31 0.05
N PHE A 33 -15.70 4.16 -0.43
CA PHE A 33 -15.08 3.40 -1.51
C PHE A 33 -16.12 3.10 -2.58
N HIS A 34 -15.89 3.52 -3.83
CA HIS A 34 -16.90 3.49 -4.89
C HIS A 34 -18.24 4.13 -4.49
N GLY A 35 -18.19 5.22 -3.72
CA GLY A 35 -19.38 5.96 -3.26
C GLY A 35 -20.15 5.30 -2.11
N ALA A 36 -19.76 4.10 -1.65
CA ALA A 36 -20.34 3.46 -0.48
C ALA A 36 -19.50 3.74 0.77
N SER A 37 -20.15 3.99 1.91
CA SER A 37 -19.45 4.14 3.18
C SER A 37 -18.74 2.85 3.58
N LEU A 38 -17.44 3.00 3.85
CA LEU A 38 -16.55 1.96 4.35
C LEU A 38 -16.31 2.06 5.86
N ARG A 39 -16.98 3.00 6.54
CA ARG A 39 -16.91 3.35 7.98
C ARG A 39 -15.93 4.44 8.36
N PHE A 40 -16.15 4.95 9.57
CA PHE A 40 -15.40 6.00 10.25
C PHE A 40 -13.94 5.62 10.54
N VAL A 41 -13.10 6.64 10.61
CA VAL A 41 -11.67 6.59 10.92
C VAL A 41 -11.31 7.67 11.94
N ASP A 42 -10.19 7.50 12.62
CA ASP A 42 -9.72 8.37 13.72
C ASP A 42 -8.74 9.45 13.23
N ALA A 43 -8.33 9.39 11.96
CA ALA A 43 -7.45 10.37 11.34
C ALA A 43 -8.02 10.86 10.00
N ILE A 44 -7.57 12.03 9.56
CA ILE A 44 -7.91 12.61 8.26
C ILE A 44 -6.83 12.28 7.22
N GLY A 45 -7.09 12.61 5.95
CA GLY A 45 -6.12 12.45 4.87
C GLY A 45 -5.65 11.00 4.66
N ILE A 46 -4.36 10.83 4.35
CA ILE A 46 -3.75 9.51 4.06
C ILE A 46 -3.75 8.60 5.30
N ALA A 47 -3.55 9.16 6.49
CA ALA A 47 -3.61 8.41 7.74
C ALA A 47 -4.98 7.72 7.90
N GLY A 48 -6.06 8.46 7.67
CA GLY A 48 -7.42 7.93 7.71
C GLY A 48 -7.68 6.91 6.61
N LEU A 49 -7.26 7.18 5.38
CA LEU A 49 -7.39 6.23 4.27
C LEU A 49 -6.63 4.94 4.54
N MET A 50 -5.42 5.02 5.10
CA MET A 50 -4.61 3.86 5.43
C MET A 50 -5.19 3.07 6.61
N GLN A 51 -5.73 3.76 7.61
CA GLN A 51 -6.49 3.11 8.68
C GLN A 51 -7.68 2.31 8.11
N ALA A 52 -8.43 2.89 7.17
CA ALA A 52 -9.55 2.23 6.52
C ALA A 52 -9.12 1.03 5.68
N HIS A 53 -8.08 1.17 4.85
CA HIS A 53 -7.57 0.08 4.02
C HIS A 53 -7.00 -1.07 4.88
N LYS A 54 -6.17 -0.74 5.87
CA LYS A 54 -5.61 -1.70 6.84
C LYS A 54 -6.71 -2.45 7.59
N ARG A 55 -7.81 -1.77 7.97
CA ARG A 55 -8.96 -2.41 8.60
C ARG A 55 -9.60 -3.45 7.68
N GLU A 56 -9.78 -3.18 6.39
CA GLU A 56 -10.35 -4.17 5.47
C GLU A 56 -9.43 -5.36 5.23
N VAL A 57 -8.11 -5.14 5.13
CA VAL A 57 -7.13 -6.24 5.09
C VAL A 57 -7.20 -7.08 6.36
N ASN A 58 -7.20 -6.44 7.53
CA ASN A 58 -7.36 -7.12 8.83
C ASN A 58 -8.66 -7.92 8.89
N ASN A 59 -9.79 -7.35 8.46
CA ASN A 59 -11.09 -8.02 8.49
C ASN A 59 -11.12 -9.24 7.56
N ALA A 60 -10.49 -9.15 6.38
CA ALA A 60 -10.39 -10.26 5.44
C ALA A 60 -9.50 -11.40 5.97
N LEU A 61 -8.43 -11.10 6.70
CA LEU A 61 -7.60 -12.11 7.37
C LEU A 61 -8.33 -12.72 8.58
N TYR A 62 -8.97 -11.88 9.39
CA TYR A 62 -9.74 -12.32 10.55
C TYR A 62 -10.89 -13.26 10.16
N ALA A 63 -11.53 -13.04 9.01
CA ALA A 63 -12.55 -13.93 8.45
C ALA A 63 -12.08 -15.39 8.22
N ARG A 64 -10.77 -15.64 8.29
CA ARG A 64 -10.15 -16.98 8.17
C ARG A 64 -9.65 -17.54 9.52
N SER A 65 -9.93 -16.86 10.61
CA SER A 65 -9.68 -17.35 11.97
C SER A 65 -10.82 -18.26 12.42
N GLY A 66 -10.53 -19.20 13.34
CA GLY A 66 -11.54 -20.12 13.88
C GLY A 66 -12.64 -19.41 14.67
N ASP A 67 -12.37 -18.21 15.18
CA ASP A 67 -13.31 -17.41 15.97
C ASP A 67 -14.10 -16.40 15.12
N ALA A 68 -13.96 -16.46 13.79
CA ALA A 68 -14.65 -15.54 12.90
C ALA A 68 -16.16 -15.81 12.88
N PRO A 69 -17.01 -14.77 13.01
CA PRO A 69 -18.44 -14.93 12.81
C PRO A 69 -18.76 -15.45 11.41
N GLU A 70 -19.77 -16.32 11.30
CA GLU A 70 -20.15 -16.99 10.06
C GLU A 70 -20.43 -16.01 8.90
N PHE A 71 -21.01 -14.84 9.21
CA PHE A 71 -21.30 -13.81 8.20
C PHE A 71 -20.06 -13.22 7.51
N MET A 72 -18.85 -13.47 8.03
CA MET A 72 -17.60 -13.02 7.43
C MET A 72 -16.98 -14.04 6.47
N SER A 73 -17.48 -15.28 6.44
CA SER A 73 -16.87 -16.41 5.72
C SER A 73 -16.71 -16.20 4.21
N ASP A 74 -17.60 -15.41 3.60
CA ASP A 74 -17.59 -15.08 2.17
C ASP A 74 -16.61 -13.97 1.78
N ARG A 75 -15.92 -13.34 2.74
CA ARG A 75 -14.96 -12.26 2.42
C ARG A 75 -13.80 -12.79 1.58
N ALA A 76 -13.55 -12.15 0.44
CA ALA A 76 -12.39 -12.45 -0.37
C ALA A 76 -11.09 -12.23 0.43
N LEU A 77 -10.12 -13.14 0.25
CA LEU A 77 -8.76 -12.97 0.78
C LEU A 77 -8.17 -11.65 0.27
N PRO A 78 -7.30 -11.00 1.06
CA PRO A 78 -6.56 -9.86 0.56
C PRO A 78 -5.61 -10.28 -0.57
N ALA A 79 -5.31 -9.35 -1.48
CA ALA A 79 -4.26 -9.57 -2.47
C ALA A 79 -2.88 -9.57 -1.79
N ALA A 80 -1.94 -10.36 -2.32
CA ALA A 80 -0.58 -10.42 -1.76
C ALA A 80 0.10 -9.03 -1.69
N VAL A 81 -0.16 -8.18 -2.69
CA VAL A 81 0.35 -6.79 -2.72
C VAL A 81 -0.25 -5.91 -1.62
N ALA A 82 -1.51 -6.14 -1.22
CA ALA A 82 -2.17 -5.43 -0.13
C ALA A 82 -1.64 -5.89 1.23
N LEU A 83 -1.44 -7.21 1.40
CA LEU A 83 -0.88 -7.79 2.62
C LEU A 83 0.57 -7.35 2.85
N ALA A 84 1.35 -7.21 1.78
CA ALA A 84 2.75 -6.76 1.85
C ALA A 84 2.91 -5.35 2.43
N GLU A 85 1.86 -4.52 2.38
CA GLU A 85 1.86 -3.15 2.92
C GLU A 85 1.62 -3.09 4.43
N TYR A 86 1.19 -4.19 5.05
CA TYR A 86 0.91 -4.28 6.47
C TYR A 86 1.65 -5.48 7.11
N PRO A 87 2.99 -5.41 7.29
CA PRO A 87 3.78 -6.54 7.79
C PRO A 87 3.32 -7.05 9.16
N ASP A 88 2.80 -6.16 10.03
CA ASP A 88 2.27 -6.52 11.34
C ASP A 88 1.07 -7.48 11.25
N MET A 89 0.31 -7.44 10.15
CA MET A 89 -0.80 -8.36 9.92
C MET A 89 -0.33 -9.81 9.66
N ARG A 90 0.87 -10.00 9.10
CA ARG A 90 1.45 -11.35 8.93
C ARG A 90 1.78 -11.98 10.28
N ILE A 91 2.21 -11.17 11.24
CA ILE A 91 2.49 -11.62 12.61
C ILE A 91 1.17 -11.95 13.32
N LYS A 92 0.15 -11.11 13.15
CA LYS A 92 -1.16 -11.27 13.78
C LYS A 92 -1.96 -12.46 13.23
N PHE A 93 -1.87 -12.74 11.92
CA PHE A 93 -2.62 -13.80 11.24
C PHE A 93 -1.70 -14.70 10.40
N PRO A 94 -0.83 -15.51 11.03
CA PRO A 94 0.16 -16.30 10.31
C PRO A 94 -0.47 -17.32 9.37
N HIS A 95 -1.50 -18.04 9.81
CA HIS A 95 -2.19 -19.04 9.00
C HIS A 95 -2.93 -18.41 7.80
N ALA A 96 -3.68 -17.32 8.02
CA ALA A 96 -4.39 -16.65 6.93
C ALA A 96 -3.42 -16.04 5.89
N SER A 97 -2.24 -15.59 6.34
CA SER A 97 -1.19 -15.07 5.45
C SER A 97 -0.63 -16.16 4.53
N GLN A 98 -0.46 -17.39 5.03
CA GLN A 98 -0.03 -18.53 4.20
C GLN A 98 -1.05 -18.85 3.10
N LEU A 99 -2.35 -18.72 3.38
CA LEU A 99 -3.40 -18.91 2.37
C LEU A 99 -3.33 -17.85 1.27
N VAL A 100 -3.00 -16.59 1.61
CA VAL A 100 -2.80 -15.52 0.63
C VAL A 100 -1.59 -15.81 -0.26
N ASP A 101 -0.48 -16.28 0.33
CA ASP A 101 0.73 -16.62 -0.42
C ASP A 101 0.49 -17.82 -1.36
N ALA A 102 -0.25 -18.84 -0.90
CA ALA A 102 -0.65 -20.00 -1.70
C ALA A 102 -1.60 -19.61 -2.86
N ALA A 103 -2.57 -18.72 -2.60
CA ALA A 103 -3.49 -18.22 -3.62
C ALA A 103 -2.78 -17.38 -4.69
N GLY A 104 -1.78 -16.58 -4.30
CA GLY A 104 -0.94 -15.81 -5.21
C GLY A 104 -0.06 -16.66 -6.14
N THR A 105 0.16 -17.93 -5.81
CA THR A 105 0.95 -18.88 -6.62
C THR A 105 0.10 -19.58 -7.69
N SER A 106 -1.24 -19.54 -7.59
CA SER A 106 -2.16 -20.31 -8.43
C SER A 106 -3.02 -19.49 -9.41
N ALA A 107 -2.84 -18.17 -9.50
CA ALA A 107 -3.61 -17.32 -10.42
C ALA A 107 -2.74 -16.76 -11.54
N THR A 108 -2.54 -17.55 -12.60
CA THR A 108 -2.15 -17.02 -13.92
C THR A 108 -3.44 -16.88 -14.75
N PRO A 109 -3.94 -15.67 -15.06
CA PRO A 109 -4.92 -15.52 -16.10
C PRO A 109 -4.21 -15.53 -17.45
N GLU A 110 -4.60 -16.47 -18.32
CA GLU A 110 -4.23 -16.47 -19.73
C GLU A 110 -4.83 -15.26 -20.45
N ILE A 111 -4.01 -14.39 -21.05
CA ILE A 111 -4.40 -13.53 -22.18
C ILE A 111 -3.24 -13.47 -23.17
N GLY A 112 -3.59 -13.64 -24.46
CA GLY A 112 -2.69 -13.71 -25.62
C GLY A 112 -1.92 -12.43 -25.96
N PRO A 113 -1.27 -12.39 -27.14
CA PRO A 113 -0.06 -11.60 -27.34
C PRO A 113 -0.38 -10.14 -27.69
N ALA A 114 -0.25 -9.28 -26.70
CA ALA A 114 0.20 -7.91 -26.91
C ALA A 114 1.28 -7.66 -25.87
N SER A 115 2.41 -7.12 -26.31
CA SER A 115 3.58 -6.75 -25.50
C SER A 115 3.13 -5.90 -24.31
N GLN A 116 2.89 -6.53 -23.16
CA GLN A 116 2.43 -5.89 -21.95
C GLN A 116 3.26 -6.46 -20.80
N LEU A 117 3.99 -5.57 -20.13
CA LEU A 117 4.64 -5.81 -18.86
C LEU A 117 3.68 -6.60 -17.96
N ARG A 118 3.94 -7.90 -17.83
CA ARG A 118 3.22 -8.76 -16.88
C ARG A 118 3.36 -8.13 -15.49
N ALA A 119 2.37 -8.32 -14.63
CA ALA A 119 2.46 -7.91 -13.23
C ALA A 119 3.71 -8.54 -12.59
N VAL A 120 4.81 -7.79 -12.54
CA VAL A 120 6.03 -8.18 -11.86
C VAL A 120 5.87 -7.71 -10.42
N ALA A 121 6.03 -8.62 -9.46
CA ALA A 121 6.09 -8.23 -8.05
C ALA A 121 7.17 -7.15 -7.89
N THR A 122 6.81 -6.00 -7.31
CA THR A 122 7.70 -4.83 -7.17
C THR A 122 9.10 -5.20 -6.67
N PRO A 123 9.28 -6.11 -5.68
CA PRO A 123 10.62 -6.52 -5.25
C PRO A 123 11.42 -7.25 -6.34
N ALA A 124 10.79 -8.12 -7.13
CA ALA A 124 11.44 -8.85 -8.21
C ALA A 124 11.80 -7.93 -9.38
N LEU A 125 10.95 -6.96 -9.70
CA LEU A 125 11.24 -5.94 -10.72
C LEU A 125 12.45 -5.10 -10.30
N LEU A 126 12.45 -4.62 -9.06
CA LEU A 126 13.53 -3.77 -8.56
C LEU A 126 14.84 -4.55 -8.41
N ALA A 127 14.80 -5.82 -8.00
CA ALA A 127 15.97 -6.70 -7.99
C ALA A 127 16.54 -6.93 -9.40
N GLU A 128 15.68 -7.17 -10.40
CA GLU A 128 16.09 -7.31 -11.80
C GLU A 128 16.70 -6.01 -12.35
N LEU A 129 16.09 -4.86 -12.04
CA LEU A 129 16.63 -3.55 -12.41
C LEU A 129 17.98 -3.29 -11.73
N HIS A 130 18.17 -3.75 -10.49
CA HIS A 130 19.43 -3.63 -9.77
C HIS A 130 20.51 -4.51 -10.41
N MET A 131 20.20 -5.78 -10.71
CA MET A 131 21.12 -6.69 -11.41
C MET A 131 21.54 -6.15 -12.78
N ARG A 132 20.66 -5.42 -13.47
CA ARG A 132 20.94 -4.79 -14.76
C ARG A 132 21.64 -3.44 -14.67
N GLY A 133 21.92 -2.93 -13.46
CA GLY A 133 22.48 -1.59 -13.25
C GLY A 133 21.55 -0.44 -13.66
N ALA A 134 20.29 -0.75 -14.01
CA ALA A 134 19.29 0.20 -14.47
C ALA A 134 18.48 0.81 -13.30
N LEU A 135 18.52 0.19 -12.11
CA LEU A 135 17.85 0.75 -10.94
C LEU A 135 18.44 2.10 -10.55
N THR A 136 19.76 2.25 -10.63
CA THR A 136 20.46 3.50 -10.32
C THR A 136 20.11 4.61 -11.32
N SER A 137 19.98 4.29 -12.62
CA SER A 137 19.60 5.28 -13.64
C SER A 137 18.12 5.66 -13.55
N LEU A 138 17.23 4.70 -13.28
CA LEU A 138 15.81 4.97 -13.04
C LEU A 138 15.62 5.77 -11.74
N HIS A 139 16.42 5.50 -10.71
CA HIS A 139 16.44 6.25 -9.46
C HIS A 139 16.84 7.71 -9.67
N HIS A 140 17.93 7.94 -10.42
CA HIS A 140 18.35 9.29 -10.79
C HIS A 140 17.27 9.99 -11.63
N ALA A 141 16.59 9.27 -12.51
CA ALA A 141 15.50 9.82 -13.31
C ALA A 141 14.27 10.19 -12.45
N VAL A 142 13.84 9.32 -11.53
CA VAL A 142 12.71 9.60 -10.62
C VAL A 142 13.05 10.72 -9.64
N GLY A 143 14.26 10.71 -9.08
CA GLY A 143 14.77 11.80 -8.24
C GLY A 143 14.84 13.11 -8.99
N ALA A 144 15.40 13.13 -10.21
CA ALA A 144 15.47 14.33 -11.03
C ALA A 144 14.09 14.84 -11.46
N VAL A 145 13.14 13.96 -11.78
CA VAL A 145 11.75 14.33 -12.06
C VAL A 145 11.10 14.94 -10.82
N TYR A 146 11.31 14.36 -9.63
CA TYR A 146 10.83 14.93 -8.38
C TYR A 146 11.43 16.30 -8.10
N ASP A 147 12.76 16.42 -8.11
CA ASP A 147 13.46 17.69 -7.87
C ASP A 147 13.04 18.76 -8.88
N HIS A 148 12.73 18.36 -10.11
CA HIS A 148 12.21 19.24 -11.15
C HIS A 148 10.78 19.69 -10.85
N LEU A 149 9.88 18.77 -10.53
CA LEU A 149 8.50 19.08 -10.19
C LEU A 149 8.41 19.92 -8.89
N GLU A 150 9.30 19.69 -7.94
CA GLU A 150 9.43 20.48 -6.70
C GLU A 150 9.84 21.92 -7.01
N ARG A 151 10.92 22.09 -7.78
CA ARG A 151 11.39 23.40 -8.24
C ARG A 151 10.36 24.13 -9.08
N ALA A 152 9.57 23.41 -9.86
CA ALA A 152 8.50 23.97 -10.68
C ALA A 152 7.23 24.30 -9.90
N GLY A 153 7.15 23.99 -8.60
CA GLY A 153 5.95 24.19 -7.78
C GLY A 153 4.77 23.31 -8.22
N HIS A 154 5.03 22.26 -8.99
CA HIS A 154 4.04 21.30 -9.47
C HIS A 154 3.82 20.14 -8.52
N LEU A 155 4.73 19.95 -7.56
CA LEU A 155 4.42 19.18 -6.38
C LEU A 155 3.63 20.09 -5.46
N ASP A 156 2.34 19.81 -5.33
CA ASP A 156 1.52 20.41 -4.30
C ASP A 156 2.19 20.06 -2.96
N ALA A 157 2.84 21.04 -2.33
CA ALA A 157 3.64 20.86 -1.11
C ALA A 157 2.82 20.25 0.05
N GLY A 158 1.50 20.26 -0.09
CA GLY A 158 0.53 19.60 0.79
C GLY A 158 -0.10 18.34 0.23
N SER A 159 0.57 17.57 -0.66
CA SER A 159 0.08 16.25 -1.13
C SER A 159 0.71 15.08 -0.35
N PRO A 160 0.08 14.64 0.76
CA PRO A 160 0.49 13.46 1.52
C PRO A 160 0.65 12.19 0.69
N LEU A 161 -0.11 12.04 -0.40
CA LEU A 161 -0.03 10.86 -1.28
C LEU A 161 1.30 10.82 -2.04
N LEU A 162 1.76 11.97 -2.52
CA LEU A 162 3.03 12.11 -3.22
C LEU A 162 4.21 11.88 -2.25
N ALA A 163 4.13 12.45 -1.04
CA ALA A 163 5.12 12.22 0.02
C ALA A 163 5.17 10.73 0.43
N TYR A 164 4.01 10.09 0.56
CA TYR A 164 3.91 8.65 0.84
C TYR A 164 4.56 7.80 -0.26
N ARG A 165 4.29 8.10 -1.54
CA ARG A 165 4.91 7.42 -2.68
C ARG A 165 6.43 7.54 -2.65
N MET A 166 6.94 8.73 -2.35
CA MET A 166 8.38 8.99 -2.25
C MET A 166 9.04 8.23 -1.11
N PHE A 167 8.47 8.28 0.09
CA PHE A 167 9.06 7.59 1.24
C PHE A 167 9.06 6.07 1.07
N ARG A 168 8.01 5.50 0.47
CA ARG A 168 8.01 4.07 0.12
C ARG A 168 9.04 3.70 -0.91
N LEU A 169 9.21 4.51 -1.96
CA LEU A 169 10.23 4.24 -2.98
C LEU A 169 11.65 4.28 -2.38
N ARG A 170 11.93 5.26 -1.51
CA ARG A 170 13.21 5.39 -0.80
C ARG A 170 13.46 4.25 0.20
N ARG A 171 12.42 3.75 0.85
CA ARG A 171 12.50 2.56 1.70
C ARG A 171 12.88 1.32 0.89
N PHE A 172 12.17 1.05 -0.20
CA PHE A 172 12.44 -0.12 -1.05
C PHE A 172 13.82 -0.10 -1.68
N GLU A 173 14.28 1.09 -2.09
CA GLU A 173 15.66 1.30 -2.55
C GLU A 173 16.67 0.86 -1.49
N ALA A 174 16.50 1.33 -0.25
CA ALA A 174 17.40 0.99 0.84
C ALA A 174 17.45 -0.52 1.08
N GLU A 175 16.29 -1.19 1.16
CA GLU A 175 16.19 -2.65 1.32
C GLU A 175 16.90 -3.44 0.21
N LEU A 176 16.91 -2.91 -1.02
CA LEU A 176 17.47 -3.59 -2.20
C LEU A 176 18.90 -3.19 -2.53
N SER A 177 19.40 -2.07 -2.00
CA SER A 177 20.72 -1.52 -2.31
C SER A 177 21.89 -2.40 -1.84
N GLY A 178 21.67 -3.24 -0.81
CA GLY A 178 22.74 -4.00 -0.15
C GLY A 178 23.84 -3.13 0.49
N ALA A 179 23.65 -1.81 0.56
CA ALA A 179 24.64 -0.88 1.05
C ALA A 179 24.82 -0.99 2.57
N PRO A 180 26.03 -0.72 3.12
CA PRO A 180 26.22 -0.62 4.57
C PRO A 180 25.25 0.42 5.16
N GLY A 181 24.42 0.00 6.12
CA GLY A 181 23.41 0.86 6.74
C GLY A 181 22.06 0.93 6.01
N ALA A 182 21.87 0.15 4.93
CA ALA A 182 20.62 0.01 4.19
C ALA A 182 19.39 -0.20 5.09
N GLU A 183 19.45 -1.11 6.07
CA GLU A 183 18.33 -1.35 7.00
C GLU A 183 17.98 -0.11 7.83
N ALA A 184 18.98 0.64 8.29
CA ALA A 184 18.75 1.85 9.08
C ALA A 184 18.13 2.97 8.22
N ILE A 185 18.52 3.05 6.94
CA ILE A 185 17.94 3.98 5.97
C ILE A 185 16.50 3.58 5.65
N ALA A 186 16.24 2.28 5.41
CA ALA A 186 14.90 1.75 5.18
C ALA A 186 13.97 2.04 6.36
N ARG A 187 14.42 1.79 7.59
CA ARG A 187 13.66 2.10 8.81
C ARG A 187 13.37 3.60 8.95
N ARG A 188 14.35 4.47 8.66
CA ARG A 188 14.13 5.92 8.71
C ARG A 188 13.04 6.39 7.73
N TRP A 189 12.99 5.78 6.55
CA TRP A 189 11.94 6.09 5.57
C TRP A 189 10.59 5.51 5.99
N GLU A 190 10.58 4.33 6.61
CA GLU A 190 9.38 3.77 7.23
C GLU A 190 8.83 4.67 8.34
N ASP A 191 9.69 5.17 9.22
CA ASP A 191 9.30 6.09 10.28
C ASP A 191 8.70 7.38 9.69
N ARG A 192 9.21 7.85 8.55
CA ARG A 192 8.65 9.01 7.82
C ARG A 192 7.32 8.70 7.15
N VAL A 193 7.11 7.48 6.64
CA VAL A 193 5.79 7.00 6.21
C VAL A 193 4.83 7.06 7.41
N GLY A 194 5.23 6.52 8.56
CA GLY A 194 4.46 6.60 9.80
C GLY A 194 4.24 8.03 10.30
N SER A 195 5.18 8.94 10.07
CA SER A 195 5.05 10.36 10.47
C SER A 195 4.00 11.11 9.63
N LEU A 196 3.84 10.75 8.35
CA LEU A 196 2.71 11.23 7.53
C LEU A 196 1.36 10.73 8.06
N GLU A 197 1.35 9.64 8.83
CA GLU A 197 0.14 9.17 9.54
C GLU A 197 -0.20 10.04 10.76
N VAL A 198 0.80 10.70 11.36
CA VAL A 198 0.66 11.47 12.60
C VAL A 198 0.51 12.98 12.36
N GLY A 199 1.08 13.50 11.27
CA GLY A 199 1.19 14.93 10.97
C GLY A 199 -0.05 15.63 10.40
N ALA A 200 -1.17 14.93 10.25
CA ALA A 200 -2.44 15.53 9.79
C ALA A 200 -3.40 15.84 10.96
N ARG A 201 -2.86 16.14 12.15
CA ARG A 201 -3.62 16.57 13.32
C ARG A 201 -3.87 18.07 13.32
#